data_AF-A0A397ZP82-F1
#
_entry.id   AF-A0A397ZP82-F1
#
_cell.length_a   1.000
_cell.length_b   1.000
_cell.length_c   1.000
_cell.angle_alpha   90.00
_cell.angle_beta   90.00
_cell.angle_gamma   90.00
#
_symmetry.space_group_name_H-M   'P 1'
#
loop_
_entity.id
_entity.type
_entity.pdbx_description
1 polymer ?
#
loop_
_entity_poly.entity_id
_entity_poly.type
_entity_poly.pdbx_seq_one_letter_code
_entity_poly.pdbx_strand_id
1 'polypeptide(L)'
;MKGFLRFIVAKVILLALASSFVSCHDLLFKTSACVAVDDANGVFVNGKFCKDPKYVKAEDFFTSELNIAGNTINRVGSNVTNFNVDKIPGLNTLGVSLVHIDFAPGVNVGRTNAVAFAGLGSQNPGTITIAEAVFGSKPLIMPEILAFQLDVNMKHYEIVNKAHICTRN
;
A
#
# COMPACT_ATOMS: atom_id res chain seq x y z
N MET A 1 -48.96 -29.34 -30.98
CA MET A 1 -49.05 -28.55 -29.71
C MET A 1 -48.06 -28.95 -28.63
N LYS A 2 -47.92 -30.24 -28.25
CA LYS A 2 -47.02 -30.66 -27.14
C LYS A 2 -45.52 -30.34 -27.35
N GLY A 3 -45.01 -30.45 -28.57
CA GLY A 3 -43.60 -30.14 -28.89
C GLY A 3 -43.26 -28.64 -28.82
N PHE A 4 -44.18 -27.80 -29.30
CA PHE A 4 -44.06 -26.34 -29.25
C PHE A 4 -44.03 -25.83 -27.79
N LEU A 5 -44.87 -26.39 -26.94
CA LEU A 5 -44.90 -26.06 -25.51
C LEU A 5 -43.57 -26.43 -24.80
N ARG A 6 -42.98 -27.58 -25.11
CA ARG A 6 -41.67 -27.98 -24.56
C ARG A 6 -40.54 -27.05 -25.01
N PHE A 7 -40.60 -26.56 -26.25
CA PHE A 7 -39.60 -25.64 -26.79
C PHE A 7 -39.64 -24.28 -26.10
N ILE A 8 -40.84 -23.77 -25.82
CA ILE A 8 -41.03 -22.53 -25.06
C ILE A 8 -40.50 -22.68 -23.63
N VAL A 9 -40.88 -23.77 -22.95
CA VAL A 9 -40.44 -24.04 -21.57
C VAL A 9 -38.90 -24.12 -21.48
N ALA A 10 -38.26 -24.80 -22.42
CA ALA A 10 -36.79 -24.90 -22.46
C ALA A 10 -36.11 -23.54 -22.62
N LYS A 11 -36.65 -22.63 -23.44
CA LYS A 11 -36.09 -21.29 -23.62
C LYS A 11 -36.28 -20.38 -22.41
N VAL A 12 -37.42 -20.49 -21.72
CA VAL A 12 -37.66 -19.74 -20.48
C VAL A 12 -36.68 -20.18 -19.39
N ILE A 13 -36.43 -21.48 -19.26
CA ILE A 13 -35.43 -22.01 -18.32
C ILE A 13 -34.03 -21.52 -18.68
N LEU A 14 -33.64 -21.57 -19.97
CA LEU A 14 -32.33 -21.12 -20.42
C LEU A 14 -32.10 -19.61 -20.18
N LEU A 15 -33.14 -18.79 -20.37
CA LEU A 15 -33.09 -17.34 -20.11
C LEU A 15 -32.96 -17.04 -18.60
N ALA A 16 -33.62 -17.81 -17.74
CA ALA A 16 -33.50 -17.69 -16.29
C ALA A 16 -32.12 -18.13 -15.75
N LEU A 17 -31.47 -19.10 -16.39
CA LEU A 17 -30.10 -19.50 -16.04
C LEU A 17 -29.04 -18.49 -16.52
N ALA A 18 -29.32 -17.73 -17.59
CA ALA A 18 -28.40 -16.73 -18.13
C ALA A 18 -28.46 -15.38 -17.37
N SER A 19 -29.54 -15.12 -16.63
CA SER A 19 -29.63 -13.97 -15.73
C SER A 19 -28.89 -14.27 -14.43
N SER A 20 -27.59 -13.96 -14.38
CA SER A 20 -26.88 -13.78 -13.11
C SER A 20 -27.55 -12.64 -12.35
N PHE A 21 -28.11 -12.94 -11.18
CA PHE A 21 -28.52 -11.89 -10.25
C PHE A 21 -27.28 -11.12 -9.81
N VAL A 22 -27.05 -9.95 -10.39
CA VAL A 22 -26.14 -8.95 -9.81
C VAL A 22 -26.93 -8.30 -8.69
N SER A 23 -26.84 -8.87 -7.48
CA SER A 23 -27.31 -8.18 -6.28
C SER A 23 -26.19 -7.28 -5.77
N CYS A 24 -26.28 -5.98 -6.07
CA CYS A 24 -25.60 -4.98 -5.26
C CYS A 24 -26.32 -4.93 -3.91
N HIS A 25 -25.76 -5.58 -2.89
CA HIS A 25 -26.22 -5.36 -1.52
C HIS A 25 -25.81 -3.94 -1.09
N ASP A 26 -26.69 -2.96 -1.31
CA ASP A 26 -26.53 -1.55 -0.87
C ASP A 26 -26.57 -1.35 0.65
N LEU A 27 -26.55 -2.43 1.44
CA LEU A 27 -26.57 -2.38 2.90
C LEU A 27 -25.19 -2.48 3.56
N LEU A 28 -24.12 -2.77 2.82
CA LEU A 28 -22.77 -2.88 3.41
C LEU A 28 -22.11 -1.51 3.60
N PHE A 29 -22.25 -0.58 2.65
CA PHE A 29 -21.45 0.64 2.63
C PHE A 29 -21.83 1.69 3.70
N LYS A 30 -23.09 1.71 4.16
CA LYS A 30 -23.54 2.67 5.21
C LYS A 30 -22.97 2.38 6.60
N THR A 31 -22.54 1.14 6.86
CA THR A 31 -21.99 0.72 8.16
C THR A 31 -20.53 0.26 8.07
N SER A 32 -19.98 0.04 6.87
CA SER A 32 -18.60 -0.45 6.68
C SER A 32 -17.54 0.63 6.44
N ALA A 33 -17.94 1.84 6.08
CA ALA A 33 -17.01 2.93 5.74
C ALA A 33 -16.69 3.80 6.97
N CYS A 34 -15.84 3.31 7.87
CA CYS A 34 -15.28 4.12 8.96
C CYS A 34 -14.16 5.01 8.40
N VAL A 35 -14.47 6.20 7.87
CA VAL A 35 -13.45 7.15 7.42
C VAL A 35 -12.62 7.63 8.61
N ALA A 36 -11.29 7.59 8.51
CA ALA A 36 -10.39 8.04 9.56
C ALA A 36 -10.57 9.54 9.88
N VAL A 37 -10.51 9.87 11.17
CA VAL A 37 -10.30 11.23 11.67
C VAL A 37 -9.14 11.24 12.65
N ASP A 38 -8.54 12.42 12.85
CA ASP A 38 -7.45 12.61 13.79
C ASP A 38 -7.89 12.35 15.24
N ASP A 39 -6.91 12.01 16.09
CA ASP A 39 -7.16 11.61 17.47
C ASP A 39 -7.90 12.69 18.25
N ALA A 40 -9.01 12.30 18.88
CA ALA A 40 -9.77 13.18 19.75
C ALA A 40 -9.26 13.06 21.19
N ASN A 41 -8.78 14.17 21.75
CA ASN A 41 -8.55 14.35 23.19
C ASN A 41 -7.60 13.32 23.84
N GLY A 42 -6.57 12.87 23.13
CA GLY A 42 -5.52 12.00 23.70
C GLY A 42 -5.94 10.57 24.00
N VAL A 43 -7.09 10.12 23.47
CA VAL A 43 -7.48 8.71 23.48
C VAL A 43 -6.86 8.04 22.26
N PHE A 44 -6.15 6.93 22.47
CA PHE A 44 -5.52 6.16 21.40
C PHE A 44 -6.23 4.82 21.21
N VAL A 45 -6.48 4.47 19.95
CA VAL A 45 -7.07 3.19 19.55
C VAL A 45 -6.18 2.47 18.54
N ASN A 46 -6.37 1.17 18.37
CA ASN A 46 -5.71 0.45 17.29
C ASN A 46 -6.39 0.81 15.95
N GLY A 47 -5.73 1.66 15.16
CA GLY A 47 -6.28 2.24 13.93
C GLY A 47 -6.49 3.75 14.05
N LYS A 48 -7.64 4.23 13.58
CA LYS A 48 -8.05 5.65 13.66
C LYS A 48 -9.53 5.73 14.04
N PHE A 49 -9.92 6.84 14.65
CA PHE A 49 -11.33 7.11 14.94
C PHE A 49 -12.15 7.27 13.66
N CYS A 50 -13.46 7.01 13.76
CA CYS A 50 -14.37 7.15 12.64
C CYS A 50 -15.00 8.55 12.61
N LYS A 51 -15.03 9.14 11.41
CA LYS A 51 -15.89 10.28 11.07
C LYS A 51 -17.35 9.85 11.20
N ASP A 52 -18.22 10.75 11.67
CA ASP A 52 -19.67 10.51 11.63
C ASP A 52 -20.09 10.28 10.15
N PRO A 53 -20.80 9.18 9.84
CA PRO A 53 -21.22 8.83 8.48
C PRO A 53 -21.97 9.95 7.74
N LYS A 54 -22.61 10.89 8.45
CA LYS A 54 -23.28 12.05 7.85
C LYS A 54 -22.33 13.04 7.17
N TYR A 55 -21.07 13.07 7.58
CA TYR A 55 -20.05 13.97 7.04
C TYR A 55 -19.04 13.25 6.14
N VAL A 56 -19.23 11.96 5.90
CA VAL A 56 -18.42 11.19 4.94
C VAL A 56 -18.77 11.62 3.53
N LYS A 57 -17.74 11.84 2.72
CA LYS A 57 -17.88 12.21 1.31
C LYS A 57 -17.00 11.35 0.42
N ALA A 58 -17.27 11.35 -0.88
CA ALA A 58 -16.49 10.60 -1.85
C ALA A 58 -15.01 11.02 -1.87
N GLU A 59 -14.73 12.29 -1.57
CA GLU A 59 -13.37 12.83 -1.54
C GLU A 59 -12.53 12.23 -0.41
N ASP A 60 -13.16 11.69 0.66
CA ASP A 60 -12.45 11.00 1.73
C ASP A 60 -11.79 9.68 1.26
N PHE A 61 -12.15 9.19 0.06
CA PHE A 61 -11.64 7.96 -0.56
C PHE A 61 -10.74 8.22 -1.78
N PHE A 62 -10.42 9.49 -2.06
CA PHE A 62 -9.69 9.88 -3.27
C PHE A 62 -8.46 10.72 -2.94
N THR A 63 -7.40 10.51 -3.72
CA THR A 63 -6.24 11.39 -3.74
C THR A 63 -5.76 11.60 -5.17
N SER A 64 -5.42 12.83 -5.51
CA SER A 64 -4.82 13.16 -6.81
C SER A 64 -3.31 12.94 -6.81
N GLU A 65 -2.67 12.81 -5.65
CA GLU A 65 -1.20 12.74 -5.51
C GLU A 65 -0.58 11.48 -6.15
N LEU A 66 -1.38 10.47 -6.49
CA LEU A 66 -0.89 9.23 -7.12
C LEU A 66 -0.27 9.46 -8.51
N ASN A 67 -0.58 10.58 -9.17
CA ASN A 67 0.01 10.95 -10.45
C ASN A 67 1.32 11.76 -10.32
N ILE A 68 1.74 12.08 -9.09
CA ILE A 68 2.92 12.89 -8.82
C ILE A 68 4.11 11.95 -8.63
N ALA A 69 5.10 12.07 -9.51
CA ALA A 69 6.36 11.34 -9.39
C ALA A 69 7.14 11.82 -8.15
N GLY A 70 7.61 10.87 -7.36
CA GLY A 70 8.50 11.09 -6.23
C GLY A 70 9.91 11.53 -6.65
N ASN A 71 10.61 12.20 -5.73
CA ASN A 71 11.98 12.65 -5.99
C ASN A 71 12.98 11.49 -5.94
N THR A 72 13.46 11.05 -7.10
CA THR A 72 14.48 10.00 -7.25
C THR A 72 15.91 10.54 -7.27
N ILE A 73 16.12 11.85 -7.12
CA ILE A 73 17.44 12.47 -6.93
C ILE A 73 17.86 12.26 -5.47
N ASN A 74 18.15 11.01 -5.15
CA ASN A 74 18.61 10.55 -3.84
C ASN A 74 19.55 9.34 -4.04
N ARG A 75 20.17 8.87 -2.96
CA ARG A 75 21.21 7.84 -3.03
C ARG A 75 20.73 6.46 -3.43
N VAL A 76 19.47 6.14 -3.12
CA VAL A 76 18.86 4.88 -3.50
C VAL A 76 18.43 4.93 -4.97
N GLY A 77 18.21 6.15 -5.49
CA GLY A 77 17.69 6.37 -6.84
C GLY A 77 16.24 5.93 -6.97
N SER A 78 15.53 5.74 -5.86
CA SER A 78 14.10 5.43 -5.86
C SER A 78 13.40 6.18 -4.74
N ASN A 79 12.09 6.38 -4.90
CA ASN A 79 11.25 6.99 -3.89
C ASN A 79 9.99 6.16 -3.68
N VAL A 80 9.66 5.88 -2.42
CA VAL A 80 8.46 5.14 -2.03
C VAL A 80 7.46 6.12 -1.45
N THR A 81 6.33 6.30 -2.12
CA THR A 81 5.21 7.11 -1.64
C THR A 81 4.10 6.19 -1.18
N ASN A 82 3.83 6.18 0.13
CA ASN A 82 2.75 5.40 0.71
C ASN A 82 1.42 6.15 0.61
N PHE A 83 0.41 5.46 0.11
CA PHE A 83 -0.99 5.89 0.09
C PHE A 83 -1.77 5.00 1.06
N ASN A 84 -1.55 5.28 2.34
CA ASN A 84 -2.13 4.59 3.48
C ASN A 84 -3.33 5.37 4.05
N VAL A 85 -3.84 4.95 5.20
CA VAL A 85 -4.95 5.60 5.90
C VAL A 85 -4.73 7.10 6.21
N ASP A 86 -3.48 7.55 6.34
CA ASP A 86 -3.21 8.98 6.61
C ASP A 86 -3.32 9.84 5.34
N LYS A 87 -3.14 9.24 4.16
CA LYS A 87 -3.27 9.91 2.85
C LYS A 87 -4.64 9.70 2.20
N ILE A 88 -5.29 8.58 2.49
CA ILE A 88 -6.63 8.24 2.03
C ILE A 88 -7.44 7.77 3.25
N PRO A 89 -8.08 8.70 3.99
CA PRO A 89 -8.78 8.39 5.25
C PRO A 89 -9.85 7.31 5.13
N GLY A 90 -10.48 7.19 3.96
CA GLY A 90 -11.49 6.17 3.67
C GLY A 90 -10.96 4.73 3.69
N LEU A 91 -9.64 4.51 3.69
CA LEU A 91 -9.06 3.17 3.77
C LEU A 91 -9.08 2.56 5.18
N ASN A 92 -9.45 3.34 6.20
CA ASN A 92 -9.51 2.86 7.57
C ASN A 92 -10.52 1.70 7.70
N THR A 93 -10.14 0.67 8.47
CA THR A 93 -10.87 -0.61 8.67
C THR A 93 -10.97 -1.54 7.45
N LEU A 94 -10.58 -1.09 6.26
CA LEU A 94 -10.61 -1.93 5.04
C LEU A 94 -9.40 -2.86 4.93
N GLY A 95 -8.35 -2.64 5.73
CA GLY A 95 -7.16 -3.48 5.73
C GLY A 95 -6.39 -3.44 4.42
N VAL A 96 -6.48 -2.35 3.66
CA VAL A 96 -5.76 -2.18 2.38
C VAL A 96 -5.07 -0.83 2.30
N SER A 97 -3.97 -0.77 1.56
CA SER A 97 -3.29 0.47 1.17
C SER A 97 -2.61 0.31 -0.20
N LEU A 98 -2.13 1.42 -0.75
CA LEU A 98 -1.42 1.45 -2.02
C LEU A 98 -0.03 2.07 -1.81
N VAL A 99 0.92 1.64 -2.62
CA VAL A 99 2.26 2.23 -2.68
C VAL A 99 2.58 2.57 -4.13
N HIS A 100 3.12 3.78 -4.32
CA HIS A 100 3.68 4.26 -5.58
C HIS A 100 5.19 4.33 -5.44
N ILE A 101 5.92 3.70 -6.36
CA ILE A 101 7.37 3.63 -6.32
C ILE A 101 7.93 4.17 -7.62
N ASP A 102 8.72 5.23 -7.52
CA ASP A 102 9.47 5.81 -8.64
C ASP A 102 10.92 5.34 -8.62
N PHE A 103 11.45 5.00 -9.79
CA PHE A 103 12.83 4.56 -9.99
C PHE A 103 13.53 5.47 -11.00
N ALA A 104 14.73 5.93 -10.64
CA ALA A 104 15.68 6.54 -11.56
C ALA A 104 16.25 5.49 -12.54
N PRO A 105 16.84 5.92 -13.67
CA PRO A 105 17.44 5.02 -14.65
C PRO A 105 18.54 4.16 -14.03
N GLY A 106 18.56 2.86 -14.37
CA GLY A 106 19.59 1.93 -13.90
C GLY A 106 19.39 1.37 -12.48
N VAL A 107 18.39 1.87 -11.72
CA VAL A 107 17.99 1.24 -10.44
C VAL A 107 17.12 0.01 -10.69
N ASN A 108 16.29 0.06 -11.73
CA ASN A 108 15.66 -1.11 -12.32
C ASN A 108 16.45 -1.54 -13.58
N VAL A 109 16.13 -2.69 -14.17
CA VAL A 109 16.80 -3.24 -15.37
C VAL A 109 16.83 -2.25 -16.56
N GLY A 110 15.87 -1.32 -16.62
CA GLY A 110 15.72 -0.33 -17.68
C GLY A 110 16.68 0.87 -17.59
N ARG A 111 16.87 1.55 -18.74
CA ARG A 111 17.68 2.78 -18.87
C ARG A 111 16.87 4.07 -18.81
N THR A 112 15.61 3.99 -18.43
CA THR A 112 14.69 5.13 -18.28
C THR A 112 14.09 5.12 -16.88
N ASN A 113 13.43 6.21 -16.50
CA ASN A 113 12.61 6.21 -15.29
C ASN A 113 11.55 5.10 -15.39
N ALA A 114 11.24 4.49 -14.25
CA ALA A 114 10.21 3.46 -14.15
C ALA A 114 9.33 3.73 -12.92
N VAL A 115 8.09 3.25 -12.99
CA VAL A 115 7.10 3.38 -11.92
C VAL A 115 6.52 2.00 -11.62
N ALA A 116 6.32 1.69 -10.34
CA ALA A 116 5.58 0.52 -9.90
C ALA A 116 4.48 0.92 -8.90
N PHE A 117 3.37 0.19 -8.94
CA PHE A 117 2.29 0.29 -7.96
C PHE A 117 2.13 -1.05 -7.24
N ALA A 118 1.92 -1.02 -5.93
CA ALA A 118 1.66 -2.21 -5.13
C ALA A 118 0.49 -2.00 -4.18
N GLY A 119 -0.48 -2.92 -4.19
CA GLY A 119 -1.52 -2.99 -3.18
C GLY A 119 -1.05 -3.84 -2.00
N LEU A 120 -1.32 -3.39 -0.77
CA LEU A 120 -0.88 -4.05 0.45
C LEU A 120 -2.09 -4.40 1.32
N GLY A 121 -2.04 -5.56 1.98
CA GLY A 121 -3.08 -6.07 2.87
C GLY A 121 -3.08 -5.47 4.28
N SER A 122 -2.72 -4.20 4.41
CA SER A 122 -2.84 -3.44 5.65
C SER A 122 -3.12 -1.97 5.33
N GLN A 123 -3.95 -1.32 6.14
CA GLN A 123 -4.20 0.12 6.02
C GLN A 123 -3.01 0.99 6.41
N ASN A 124 -2.05 0.43 7.16
CA ASN A 124 -0.80 1.08 7.53
C ASN A 124 0.34 0.04 7.59
N PRO A 125 0.91 -0.33 6.44
CA PRO A 125 1.89 -1.41 6.34
C PRO A 125 3.28 -1.04 6.89
N GLY A 126 3.54 0.25 7.15
CA GLY A 126 4.86 0.76 7.47
C GLY A 126 5.83 0.66 6.29
N THR A 127 7.02 1.26 6.43
CA THR A 127 8.10 1.13 5.43
C THR A 127 9.43 1.16 6.15
N ILE A 128 10.26 0.15 5.87
CA ILE A 128 11.59 0.02 6.46
C ILE A 128 12.60 -0.15 5.32
N THR A 129 13.45 0.84 5.13
CA THR A 129 14.59 0.72 4.21
C THR A 129 15.69 -0.06 4.92
N ILE A 130 15.92 -1.31 4.49
CA ILE A 130 16.83 -2.25 5.16
C ILE A 130 18.23 -1.66 5.37
N ALA A 131 18.81 -1.04 4.33
CA ALA A 131 20.15 -0.46 4.44
C ALA A 131 20.24 0.60 5.56
N GLU A 132 19.21 1.45 5.69
CA GLU A 132 19.18 2.46 6.75
C GLU A 132 18.87 1.86 8.12
N ALA A 133 18.00 0.85 8.19
CA ALA A 133 17.70 0.16 9.44
C ALA A 133 18.89 -0.65 9.98
N VAL A 134 19.74 -1.20 9.10
CA VAL A 134 20.88 -2.06 9.47
C VAL A 134 22.16 -1.23 9.69
N PHE A 135 22.53 -0.36 8.76
CA PHE A 135 23.79 0.39 8.81
C PHE A 135 23.62 1.84 9.26
N GLY A 136 22.37 2.30 9.36
CA GLY A 136 22.04 3.68 9.71
C GLY A 136 21.24 3.86 11.00
N SER A 137 20.97 2.79 11.76
CA SER A 137 20.16 2.88 12.97
C SER A 137 20.74 3.86 13.99
N LYS A 138 19.88 4.41 14.85
CA LYS A 138 20.27 5.24 15.99
C LYS A 138 19.66 4.66 17.27
N PRO A 139 20.47 4.09 18.19
CA PRO A 139 21.92 3.89 18.10
C PRO A 139 22.31 2.86 17.01
N LEU A 140 23.59 2.88 16.59
CA LEU A 140 24.12 1.92 15.61
C LEU A 140 24.11 0.51 16.18
N ILE A 141 23.83 -0.49 15.34
CA ILE A 141 24.04 -1.90 15.69
C ILE A 141 25.54 -2.14 15.80
N MET A 142 25.94 -2.94 16.79
CA MET A 142 27.35 -3.27 17.01
C MET A 142 27.98 -3.89 15.75
N PRO A 143 29.11 -3.35 15.27
CA PRO A 143 29.84 -3.86 14.10
C PRO A 143 30.10 -5.37 14.12
N GLU A 144 30.45 -5.91 15.28
CA GLU A 144 30.80 -7.32 15.45
C GLU A 144 29.59 -8.23 15.21
N ILE A 145 28.40 -7.80 15.64
CA ILE A 145 27.15 -8.53 15.42
C ILE A 145 26.80 -8.51 13.93
N LEU A 146 26.93 -7.36 13.28
CA LEU A 146 26.65 -7.25 11.85
C LEU A 146 27.65 -8.05 11.01
N ALA A 147 28.94 -7.98 11.32
CA ALA A 147 29.97 -8.73 10.64
C ALA A 147 29.74 -10.25 10.78
N PHE A 148 29.39 -10.70 11.98
CA PHE A 148 29.01 -12.10 12.23
C PHE A 148 27.75 -12.51 11.45
N GLN A 149 26.68 -11.72 11.53
CA GLN A 149 25.40 -12.05 10.88
C GLN A 149 25.47 -12.03 9.36
N LEU A 150 26.32 -11.18 8.78
CA LEU A 150 26.53 -11.07 7.33
C LEU A 150 27.63 -12.02 6.83
N ASP A 151 28.29 -12.77 7.71
CA ASP A 151 29.44 -13.63 7.42
C ASP A 151 30.55 -12.90 6.63
N VAL A 152 30.89 -11.69 7.11
CA VAL A 152 31.95 -10.87 6.52
C VAL A 152 33.03 -10.56 7.55
N ASN A 153 34.28 -10.47 7.08
CA ASN A 153 35.36 -9.98 7.93
C ASN A 153 35.13 -8.49 8.26
N MET A 154 35.52 -8.07 9.47
CA MET A 154 35.48 -6.68 9.95
C MET A 154 36.04 -5.66 8.95
N LYS A 155 37.10 -5.99 8.20
CA LYS A 155 37.63 -5.10 7.15
C LYS A 155 36.61 -4.82 6.04
N HIS A 156 35.86 -5.84 5.62
CA HIS A 156 34.82 -5.68 4.60
C HIS A 156 33.61 -4.95 5.17
N TYR A 157 33.23 -5.24 6.41
CA TYR A 157 32.18 -4.50 7.10
C TYR A 157 32.52 -3.00 7.17
N GLU A 158 33.74 -2.64 7.59
CA GLU A 158 34.17 -1.25 7.69
C GLU A 158 34.09 -0.51 6.36
N ILE A 159 34.43 -1.18 5.25
CA ILE A 159 34.30 -0.59 3.90
C ILE A 159 32.84 -0.27 3.59
N VAL A 160 31.93 -1.22 3.82
CA VAL A 160 30.49 -1.05 3.56
C VAL A 160 29.91 0.04 4.47
N ASN A 161 30.23 0.00 5.76
CA ASN A 161 29.76 0.98 6.72
C ASN A 161 30.30 2.39 6.41
N LYS A 162 31.59 2.49 6.05
CA LYS A 162 32.19 3.76 5.62
C LYS A 162 31.58 4.27 4.33
N ALA A 163 31.26 3.41 3.36
CA ALA A 163 30.53 3.81 2.16
C ALA A 163 29.12 4.33 2.49
N HIS A 164 28.41 3.72 3.44
CA HIS A 164 27.11 4.21 3.91
C HIS A 164 27.21 5.54 4.66
N ILE A 165 28.26 5.73 5.48
CA ILE A 165 28.48 6.97 6.24
C ILE A 165 28.97 8.11 5.34
N CYS A 166 29.94 7.88 4.46
CA CYS A 166 30.37 8.86 3.44
C CYS A 166 29.22 9.20 2.49
N THR A 167 28.31 8.25 2.34
CA THR A 167 26.94 8.40 1.92
C THR A 167 26.29 9.69 2.40
N ARG A 168 26.14 9.77 3.74
CA ARG A 168 25.32 10.67 4.58
C ARG A 168 25.65 12.17 4.51
N ASN A 169 25.63 12.76 3.32
CA ASN A 169 25.33 14.18 3.11
C ASN A 169 24.28 14.38 2.03
#